data_AF-A0A968MQI8-F1
#
_entry.id   AF-A0A968MQI8-F1
#
_cell.length_a   1.000
_cell.length_b   1.000
_cell.length_c   1.000
_cell.angle_alpha   90.00
_cell.angle_beta   90.00
_cell.angle_gamma   90.00
#
_symmetry.space_group_name_H-M   'P 1'
#
loop_
_entity.id
_entity.type
_entity.pdbx_description
1 polymer ?
#
loop_
_entity_poly.entity_id
_entity_poly.type
_entity_poly.pdbx_seq_one_letter_code
_entity_poly.pdbx_strand_id
1 'polypeptide(L)'
;MPQTQTTYINNQRIDIETKRTDENFFHIFSLKFLEGQHYSTTDIENGKKICVINESLSQRCFGNTKTVGKKIVFNNDTYTICGIVQDVPKLYKNAYAELWRPYNYIGYMNDIKTKKSDIRVNLRQ
;
A
#
# COMPACT_ATOMS: atom_id res chain seq x y z
N MET A 1 10.90 -7.93 4.26
CA MET A 1 9.82 -8.62 5.00
C MET A 1 8.53 -7.83 4.86
N PRO A 2 7.34 -8.46 4.78
CA PRO A 2 6.08 -7.73 4.88
C PRO A 2 5.94 -7.11 6.28
N GLN A 3 5.21 -6.00 6.36
CA GLN A 3 4.95 -5.30 7.61
C GLN A 3 3.47 -5.42 7.94
N THR A 4 3.14 -6.02 9.09
CA THR A 4 1.79 -5.98 9.66
C THR A 4 1.48 -4.55 10.10
N GLN A 5 0.38 -3.99 9.62
CA GLN A 5 -0.12 -2.70 10.08
C GLN A 5 -1.60 -2.82 10.46
N THR A 6 -1.92 -2.38 11.67
CA THR A 6 -3.30 -2.15 12.10
C THR A 6 -3.81 -0.90 11.39
N THR A 7 -4.79 -1.05 10.52
CA THR A 7 -5.40 0.06 9.78
C THR A 7 -6.91 0.06 9.97
N TYR A 8 -7.54 1.18 9.62
CA TYR A 8 -8.98 1.26 9.45
C TYR A 8 -9.29 1.27 7.96
N ILE A 9 -9.98 0.25 7.46
CA ILE A 9 -10.52 0.22 6.11
C ILE A 9 -12.04 0.19 6.24
N ASN A 10 -12.74 1.12 5.61
CA ASN A 10 -14.20 1.28 5.72
C ASN A 10 -14.70 1.35 7.18
N ASN A 11 -14.00 2.11 8.05
CA ASN A 11 -14.25 2.20 9.50
C ASN A 11 -14.10 0.89 10.29
N GLN A 12 -13.63 -0.20 9.67
CA GLN A 12 -13.31 -1.44 10.36
C GLN A 12 -11.81 -1.54 10.62
N ARG A 13 -11.45 -1.84 11.88
CA ARG A 13 -10.07 -2.14 12.25
C ARG A 13 -9.69 -3.50 11.66
N ILE A 14 -8.74 -3.51 10.74
CA ILE A 14 -8.18 -4.73 10.18
C ILE A 14 -6.66 -4.67 10.21
N ASP A 15 -6.05 -5.81 10.54
CA ASP A 15 -4.61 -5.99 10.38
C ASP A 15 -4.36 -6.53 8.96
N ILE A 16 -3.50 -5.83 8.22
CA ILE A 16 -3.07 -6.27 6.89
C ILE A 16 -1.56 -6.28 6.78
N GLU A 17 -1.04 -7.24 6.01
CA GLU A 17 0.37 -7.32 5.66
C GLU A 17 0.66 -6.45 4.44
N THR A 18 1.61 -5.53 4.57
CA THR A 18 1.91 -4.57 3.50
C THR A 18 3.37 -4.62 3.05
N LYS A 19 3.61 -4.29 1.79
CA LYS A 19 4.96 -4.14 1.22
C LYS A 19 5.08 -2.84 0.45
N ARG A 20 6.29 -2.28 0.52
CA ARG A 20 6.76 -1.24 -0.37
C ARG A 20 7.57 -1.89 -1.47
N THR A 21 7.19 -1.63 -2.71
CA THR A 21 7.85 -2.24 -3.87
C THR A 21 8.02 -1.23 -5.00
N ASP A 22 8.80 -1.61 -6.00
CA ASP A 22 8.89 -0.95 -7.30
C ASP A 22 7.98 -1.67 -8.31
N GLU A 23 8.02 -1.25 -9.57
CA GLU A 23 7.29 -1.85 -10.68
C GLU A 23 7.81 -3.26 -11.02
N ASN A 24 9.11 -3.51 -10.85
CA ASN A 24 9.76 -4.76 -11.25
C ASN A 24 9.42 -5.93 -10.31
N PHE A 25 9.06 -5.64 -9.06
CA PHE A 25 8.68 -6.64 -8.07
C PHE A 25 7.66 -7.65 -8.59
N PHE A 26 6.61 -7.19 -9.26
CA PHE A 26 5.53 -8.05 -9.74
C PHE A 26 6.00 -9.02 -10.82
N HIS A 27 6.96 -8.59 -11.65
CA HIS A 27 7.58 -9.43 -12.66
C HIS A 27 8.52 -10.47 -12.04
N ILE A 28 9.39 -10.03 -11.11
CA ILE A 28 10.36 -10.89 -10.41
C ILE A 28 9.66 -12.06 -9.70
N PHE A 29 8.55 -11.79 -9.02
CA PHE A 29 7.78 -12.81 -8.31
C PHE A 29 6.67 -13.45 -9.17
N SER A 30 6.57 -13.08 -10.46
CA SER A 30 5.57 -13.59 -11.40
C SER A 30 4.14 -13.56 -10.84
N LEU A 31 3.78 -12.45 -10.19
CA LEU A 31 2.47 -12.31 -9.58
C LEU A 31 1.39 -12.23 -10.65
N LYS A 32 0.37 -13.07 -10.52
CA LYS A 32 -0.74 -13.14 -11.48
C LYS A 32 -1.78 -12.06 -11.19
N PHE A 33 -1.98 -11.14 -12.12
CA PHE A 33 -3.07 -10.16 -12.06
C PHE A 33 -4.40 -10.80 -12.46
N LEU A 34 -5.42 -10.54 -11.66
CA LEU A 34 -6.82 -10.90 -11.91
C LEU A 34 -7.59 -9.72 -12.52
N GLU A 35 -7.23 -8.49 -12.13
CA GLU A 35 -7.79 -7.25 -12.65
C GLU A 35 -6.71 -6.17 -12.69
N GLY A 36 -6.73 -5.29 -13.69
CA GLY A 36 -5.79 -4.17 -13.81
C GLY A 36 -4.34 -4.61 -14.01
N GLN A 37 -3.40 -3.81 -13.49
CA GLN A 37 -1.97 -4.01 -13.69
C GLN A 37 -1.15 -3.41 -12.54
N HIS A 38 0.15 -3.69 -12.51
CA HIS A 38 1.08 -3.01 -11.61
C HIS A 38 1.19 -1.52 -11.94
N TYR A 39 1.73 -0.75 -11.00
CA TYR A 39 2.08 0.65 -11.22
C TYR A 39 3.38 0.77 -12.04
N SER A 40 3.52 1.89 -12.75
CA SER A 40 4.71 2.20 -13.58
C SER A 40 5.77 2.98 -12.81
N THR A 41 7.00 3.00 -13.32
CA THR A 41 8.09 3.85 -12.83
C THR A 41 7.67 5.33 -12.77
N THR A 42 6.94 5.81 -13.77
CA THR A 42 6.41 7.18 -13.79
C THR A 42 5.38 7.43 -12.70
N ASP A 43 4.54 6.46 -12.35
CA ASP A 43 3.59 6.61 -11.25
C ASP A 43 4.30 6.67 -9.90
N ILE A 44 5.34 5.86 -9.76
CA ILE A 44 6.26 5.87 -8.63
C ILE A 44 6.87 7.27 -8.55
N GLU A 45 7.65 7.72 -9.54
CA GLU A 45 8.35 9.02 -9.56
C GLU A 45 7.44 10.22 -9.25
N ASN A 46 6.21 10.22 -9.76
CA ASN A 46 5.22 11.27 -9.49
C ASN A 46 4.57 11.19 -8.09
N GLY A 47 4.95 10.22 -7.27
CA GLY A 47 4.43 10.01 -5.93
C GLY A 47 2.93 9.70 -5.91
N LYS A 48 2.40 9.06 -6.95
CA LYS A 48 0.97 8.77 -7.03
C LYS A 48 0.56 7.84 -5.88
N LYS A 49 -0.54 8.18 -5.21
CA LYS A 49 -1.14 7.32 -4.17
C LYS A 49 -1.91 6.18 -4.83
N ILE A 50 -1.18 5.18 -5.31
CA ILE A 50 -1.75 3.98 -5.92
C ILE A 50 -1.25 2.71 -5.24
N CYS A 51 -2.04 1.65 -5.32
CA CYS A 51 -1.71 0.37 -4.71
C CYS A 51 -2.23 -0.80 -5.53
N VAL A 52 -1.57 -1.94 -5.35
CA VAL A 52 -2.05 -3.26 -5.78
C VAL A 52 -2.47 -4.02 -4.52
N ILE A 53 -3.57 -4.76 -4.58
CA ILE A 53 -4.05 -5.59 -3.46
C ILE A 53 -4.27 -7.03 -3.93
N ASN A 54 -4.34 -7.98 -3.00
CA ASN A 54 -4.71 -9.35 -3.33
C ASN A 54 -6.23 -9.56 -3.39
N GLU A 55 -6.63 -10.66 -3.99
CA GLU A 55 -8.03 -11.08 -4.13
C GLU A 55 -8.77 -11.13 -2.78
N SER A 56 -8.16 -11.75 -1.77
CA SER A 56 -8.75 -11.84 -0.43
C SER A 56 -9.04 -10.47 0.19
N LEU A 57 -8.12 -9.50 0.08
CA LEU A 57 -8.36 -8.15 0.60
C LEU A 57 -9.43 -7.41 -0.21
N SER A 58 -9.43 -7.60 -1.54
CA SER A 58 -10.44 -7.04 -2.44
C SER A 58 -11.84 -7.49 -2.05
N GLN A 59 -12.04 -8.81 -1.87
CA GLN A 59 -13.32 -9.40 -1.49
C GLN A 59 -13.77 -8.92 -0.10
N ARG A 60 -12.85 -8.85 0.87
CA ARG A 60 -13.16 -8.35 2.23
C ARG A 60 -13.62 -6.89 2.22
N CYS A 61 -13.02 -6.03 1.39
CA CYS A 61 -13.29 -4.60 1.40
C CYS A 61 -14.45 -4.18 0.47
N PHE A 62 -14.63 -4.88 -0.65
CA PHE A 62 -15.51 -4.46 -1.74
C PHE A 62 -16.45 -5.56 -2.24
N GLY A 63 -16.41 -6.76 -1.64
CA GLY A 63 -17.14 -7.94 -2.12
C GLY A 63 -16.68 -8.40 -3.50
N ASN A 64 -17.55 -9.10 -4.22
CA ASN A 64 -17.25 -9.64 -5.56
C ASN A 64 -17.46 -8.62 -6.69
N THR A 65 -17.09 -7.36 -6.46
CA THR A 65 -17.27 -6.27 -7.43
C THR A 65 -15.94 -5.86 -8.06
N LYS A 66 -15.99 -5.25 -9.26
CA LYS A 66 -14.80 -4.62 -9.86
C LYS A 66 -14.18 -3.63 -8.89
N THR A 67 -12.89 -3.79 -8.64
CA THR A 67 -12.21 -3.09 -7.55
C THR A 67 -11.13 -2.13 -8.04
N VAL A 68 -10.59 -2.34 -9.24
CA VAL A 68 -9.68 -1.39 -9.86
C VAL A 68 -10.37 -0.04 -10.07
N GLY A 69 -9.67 1.04 -9.75
CA GLY A 69 -10.16 2.42 -9.77
C GLY A 69 -10.86 2.86 -8.47
N LYS A 70 -11.21 1.93 -7.57
CA LYS A 70 -11.74 2.28 -6.24
C LYS A 70 -10.64 2.80 -5.32
N LYS A 71 -11.08 3.48 -4.26
CA LYS A 71 -10.20 4.05 -3.24
C LYS A 71 -10.21 3.15 -2.00
N ILE A 72 -9.04 2.96 -1.42
CA ILE A 72 -8.84 2.32 -0.11
C ILE A 72 -8.14 3.31 0.81
N VAL A 73 -8.63 3.43 2.04
CA VAL A 73 -7.99 4.24 3.07
C VAL A 73 -7.09 3.34 3.90
N PHE A 74 -5.81 3.66 3.96
CA PHE A 74 -4.79 2.91 4.67
C PHE A 74 -3.84 3.87 5.37
N ASN A 75 -3.66 3.72 6.69
CA ASN A 75 -2.77 4.57 7.49
C ASN A 75 -3.04 6.08 7.29
N ASN A 76 -4.31 6.48 7.36
CA ASN A 76 -4.82 7.84 7.11
C ASN A 76 -4.57 8.40 5.69
N ASP A 77 -4.08 7.57 4.78
CA ASP A 77 -3.85 7.93 3.38
C ASP A 77 -4.82 7.20 2.46
N THR A 78 -5.31 7.91 1.45
CA THR A 78 -6.17 7.33 0.43
C THR A 78 -5.35 6.89 -0.77
N TYR A 79 -5.43 5.62 -1.13
CA TYR A 79 -4.80 5.04 -2.30
C TYR A 79 -5.86 4.62 -3.32
N THR A 80 -5.59 4.82 -4.60
CA THR A 80 -6.39 4.28 -5.70
C THR A 80 -5.85 2.89 -6.07
N ILE A 81 -6.74 1.91 -6.18
CA ILE A 81 -6.37 0.54 -6.53
C ILE A 81 -6.12 0.48 -8.04
N CYS A 82 -4.91 0.11 -8.47
CA CYS A 82 -4.56 -0.03 -9.89
C CYS A 82 -4.53 -1.48 -10.38
N GLY A 83 -4.45 -2.46 -9.47
CA GLY A 83 -4.46 -3.87 -9.82
C GLY A 83 -4.87 -4.77 -8.66
N ILE A 84 -5.41 -5.93 -9.02
CA ILE A 84 -5.73 -7.04 -8.13
C ILE A 84 -4.89 -8.24 -8.54
N VAL A 85 -4.17 -8.83 -7.60
CA VAL A 85 -3.40 -10.06 -7.82
C VAL A 85 -4.05 -11.26 -7.15
N GLN A 86 -3.81 -12.45 -7.69
CA GLN A 86 -4.16 -13.70 -7.03
C GLN A 86 -3.46 -13.78 -5.66
N ASP A 87 -4.12 -14.43 -4.70
CA ASP A 87 -3.54 -14.65 -3.38
C ASP A 87 -2.20 -15.38 -3.45
N VAL A 88 -1.20 -14.79 -2.80
CA VAL A 88 0.13 -15.40 -2.65
C VAL A 88 0.12 -16.23 -1.37
N PRO A 89 0.62 -17.48 -1.38
CA PRO A 89 0.75 -18.25 -0.14
C PRO A 89 1.66 -17.55 0.89
N LYS A 90 1.21 -17.47 2.15
CA LYS A 90 1.95 -16.82 3.26
C LYS A 90 3.36 -17.39 3.48
N LEU A 91 3.61 -18.63 3.04
CA LEU A 91 4.93 -19.26 3.10
C LEU A 91 5.97 -18.51 2.26
N TYR A 92 5.56 -17.86 1.16
CA TYR A 92 6.42 -17.06 0.31
C TYR A 92 6.62 -15.65 0.87
N LYS A 93 7.25 -15.53 2.04
CA LYS A 93 7.43 -14.27 2.80
C LYS A 93 8.03 -13.12 1.98
N ASN A 94 8.82 -13.41 0.95
CA ASN A 94 9.41 -12.39 0.09
C ASN A 94 8.38 -11.75 -0.86
N ALA A 95 7.44 -12.55 -1.38
CA ALA A 95 6.40 -12.11 -2.29
C ALA A 95 5.13 -11.64 -1.55
N TYR A 96 4.75 -12.36 -0.49
CA TYR A 96 3.46 -12.22 0.20
C TYR A 96 3.21 -10.83 0.80
N ALA A 97 2.10 -10.22 0.42
CA ALA A 97 1.43 -9.13 1.14
C ALA A 97 -0.07 -9.18 0.79
N GLU A 98 -0.87 -8.41 1.50
CA GLU A 98 -2.26 -8.11 1.14
C GLU A 98 -2.35 -6.78 0.38
N LEU A 99 -1.39 -5.86 0.60
CA LEU A 99 -1.28 -4.57 -0.08
C LEU A 99 0.17 -4.24 -0.45
N TRP A 100 0.41 -3.95 -1.74
CA TRP A 100 1.67 -3.44 -2.27
C TRP A 100 1.50 -1.98 -2.69
N ARG A 101 2.46 -1.13 -2.29
CA ARG A 101 2.49 0.29 -2.67
C ARG A 101 3.89 0.74 -3.09
N PRO A 102 4.03 1.79 -3.90
CA PRO A 102 5.32 2.37 -4.25
C PRO A 102 6.23 2.64 -3.03
N TYR A 103 7.53 2.39 -3.19
CA TYR A 103 8.50 2.64 -2.13
C TYR A 103 8.71 4.13 -1.84
N ASN A 104 8.57 4.98 -2.85
CA ASN A 104 8.90 6.40 -2.79
C ASN A 104 7.73 7.27 -2.34
N TYR A 105 6.90 6.75 -1.44
CA TYR A 105 5.87 7.55 -0.81
C TYR A 105 6.49 8.70 0.01
N ILE A 106 6.36 9.91 -0.53
CA ILE A 106 6.82 11.19 0.03
C ILE A 106 6.18 11.57 1.37
N GLY A 107 5.19 10.82 1.87
CA GLY A 107 4.67 11.02 3.23
C GLY A 107 5.72 10.84 4.32
N TYR A 108 6.74 10.00 4.11
CA TYR A 108 7.87 9.89 5.05
C TYR A 108 8.70 11.18 5.15
N MET A 109 8.85 11.93 4.05
CA MET A 109 9.58 13.20 4.06
C MET A 109 8.76 14.31 4.73
N ASN A 110 7.42 14.28 4.61
CA ASN A 110 6.56 15.24 5.28
C ASN A 110 6.43 14.93 6.78
N ASP A 111 6.30 13.67 7.20
CA ASP A 111 6.27 13.32 8.62
C ASP A 111 7.59 13.65 9.33
N ILE A 112 8.74 13.44 8.67
CA ILE A 112 10.05 13.83 9.20
C ILE A 112 10.16 15.37 9.28
N LYS A 113 9.66 16.12 8.29
CA LYS A 113 9.66 17.59 8.34
C LYS A 113 8.73 18.13 9.43
N THR A 114 7.53 17.57 9.58
CA THR A 114 6.55 17.94 10.62
C THR A 114 7.08 17.63 12.02
N LYS A 115 7.65 16.43 12.25
CA LYS A 115 8.31 16.12 13.53
C LYS A 115 9.50 17.02 13.83
N LYS A 116 10.23 17.51 12.83
CA LYS A 116 11.38 18.41 13.03
C LYS A 116 10.96 19.85 13.34
N SER A 117 9.81 20.32 12.85
CA SER A 117 9.28 21.64 13.20
C SER A 117 8.74 21.70 14.63
N ASP A 118 8.23 20.57 15.16
CA ASP A 118 7.72 20.47 16.54
C ASP A 118 8.83 20.38 17.60
N ILE A 119 10.10 20.21 17.20
CA ILE A 119 11.27 20.15 18.10
C ILE A 119 11.91 21.54 18.29
N ARG A 120 11.24 22.63 17.86
CA ARG A 120 11.70 23.98 18.15
C ARG A 120 11.31 24.42 19.56
N VAL A 121 12.23 24.12 20.48
CA VAL A 121 12.57 24.93 21.67
C VAL A 121 11.46 25.09 22.71
N ASN A 122 11.28 24.07 23.56
CA ASN A 122 10.86 24.31 24.94
C ASN A 122 12.12 24.45 25.80
N LEU A 123 12.70 25.64 25.77
CA LEU A 123 13.72 26.11 26.69
C LEU A 123 13.35 27.55 27.02
N ARG A 124 12.50 27.71 28.04
CA ARG A 124 12.39 28.95 28.78
C ARG A 124 12.31 28.62 30.27
N GLN A 125 13.36 29.05 30.97
CA GLN A 125 13.25 29.54 32.33
C GLN A 125 12.27 30.72 32.36
#